data_AF-A0A9W6TM78-F1
#
_entry.id   AF-A0A9W6TM78-F1
#
_cell.length_a   1.000
_cell.length_b   1.000
_cell.length_c   1.000
_cell.angle_alpha   90.00
_cell.angle_beta   90.00
_cell.angle_gamma   90.00
#
_symmetry.space_group_name_H-M   'P 1'
#
loop_
_entity.id
_entity.type
_entity.pdbx_description
1 polymer ?
#
loop_
_entity_poly.entity_id
_entity_poly.type
_entity_poly.pdbx_seq_one_letter_code
_entity_poly.pdbx_strand_id
1 'polypeptide(L)'
;MPSSPPKRTATTFTCPFASRSLAARNLLGLEDIIGLSVAHPIPQKTKPGDDSDSHFGWAFVDPSTTPTITSKNGKEFSTADCIPDTVNAANFARDLYEKVDPAPRTFSVPVLWDKKTQTIVSEDSAGILRTLDSGFRNWISSNIHLYPEELRAQIDAANDGIVNEITMGFFKKLFSQNPEDADASEAKAFEAIAKLNEELANHRYLVGRSVTEADVRLFHTLIRLDVFQKKADKHQLAKFSNVVGYLRDLYQIPGLKTTVNWNHLKISAENTQPDVAVEGPLVDYEAPHDRAQLA
;
A
#
# COMPACT_ATOMS: atom_id res chain seq x y z
N MET A 1 -6.58 30.64 -11.18
CA MET A 1 -5.74 29.42 -11.14
C MET A 1 -6.13 28.64 -9.89
N PRO A 2 -6.37 27.32 -9.93
CA PRO A 2 -6.55 26.59 -8.68
C PRO A 2 -5.26 26.71 -7.87
N SER A 3 -5.40 27.13 -6.60
CA SER A 3 -4.27 27.19 -5.67
C SER A 3 -3.61 25.82 -5.57
N SER A 4 -2.28 25.77 -5.53
CA SER A 4 -1.54 24.52 -5.32
C SER A 4 -2.12 23.73 -4.12
N PRO A 5 -2.30 22.39 -4.22
CA PRO A 5 -2.95 21.58 -3.20
C PRO A 5 -2.39 21.88 -1.79
N PRO A 6 -3.19 22.14 -0.74
CA PRO A 6 -2.68 22.59 0.56
C PRO A 6 -1.88 21.54 1.33
N LYS A 7 -2.10 20.26 1.05
CA LYS A 7 -1.36 19.15 1.66
C LYS A 7 -0.73 18.29 0.59
N ARG A 8 0.23 17.46 0.98
CA ARG A 8 0.88 16.49 0.10
C ARG A 8 1.08 15.18 0.84
N THR A 9 0.82 14.06 0.18
CA THR A 9 1.15 12.74 0.72
C THR A 9 2.42 12.23 0.04
N ALA A 10 3.37 11.75 0.83
CA ALA A 10 4.52 11.01 0.34
C ALA A 10 4.29 9.52 0.58
N THR A 11 4.40 8.71 -0.46
CA THR A 11 4.02 7.29 -0.43
C THR A 11 4.95 6.43 -1.28
N THR A 12 4.65 5.14 -1.35
CA THR A 12 5.20 4.21 -2.34
C THR A 12 4.14 3.16 -2.69
N PHE A 13 4.12 2.72 -3.95
CA PHE A 13 3.25 1.64 -4.41
C PHE A 13 3.63 0.27 -3.84
N THR A 14 4.78 0.12 -3.19
CA THR A 14 5.25 -1.19 -2.70
C THR A 14 4.82 -1.50 -1.27
N CYS A 15 4.56 -0.49 -0.46
CA CYS A 15 4.17 -0.65 0.94
C CYS A 15 2.64 -0.68 1.06
N PRO A 16 2.02 -1.74 1.62
CA PRO A 16 0.57 -1.80 1.76
C PRO A 16 0.04 -0.74 2.72
N PHE A 17 0.80 -0.38 3.75
CA PHE A 17 0.45 0.71 4.66
C PHE A 17 0.40 2.06 3.93
N ALA A 18 1.42 2.34 3.12
CA ALA A 18 1.48 3.58 2.35
C ALA A 18 0.34 3.67 1.32
N SER A 19 -0.01 2.54 0.70
CA SER A 19 -1.11 2.47 -0.27
C SER A 19 -2.49 2.72 0.34
N ARG A 20 -2.70 2.50 1.65
CA ARG A 20 -3.96 2.88 2.33
C ARG A 20 -4.24 4.37 2.27
N SER A 21 -3.20 5.18 2.52
CA SER A 21 -3.31 6.65 2.43
C SER A 21 -3.61 7.11 1.00
N LEU A 22 -3.00 6.45 0.01
CA LEU A 22 -3.22 6.72 -1.41
C LEU A 22 -4.64 6.31 -1.83
N ALA A 23 -5.13 5.17 -1.34
CA ALA A 23 -6.49 4.71 -1.58
C ALA A 23 -7.52 5.67 -1.00
N ALA A 24 -7.30 6.15 0.22
CA ALA A 24 -8.14 7.18 0.80
C ALA A 24 -8.17 8.43 -0.07
N ARG A 25 -7.01 8.94 -0.50
CA ARG A 25 -6.93 10.09 -1.41
C ARG A 25 -7.76 9.88 -2.68
N ASN A 26 -7.59 8.75 -3.36
CA ASN A 26 -8.17 8.52 -4.68
C ASN A 26 -9.67 8.14 -4.62
N LEU A 27 -10.07 7.30 -3.65
CA LEU A 27 -11.49 6.93 -3.47
C LEU A 27 -12.37 8.12 -3.05
N LEU A 28 -11.76 9.09 -2.39
CA LEU A 28 -12.44 10.29 -1.90
C LEU A 28 -12.34 11.47 -2.87
N GLY A 29 -11.74 11.30 -4.06
CA GLY A 29 -11.64 12.38 -5.04
C GLY A 29 -10.77 13.55 -4.57
N LEU A 30 -9.76 13.30 -3.74
CA LEU A 30 -8.92 14.32 -3.10
C LEU A 30 -7.67 14.67 -3.92
N GLU A 31 -7.58 14.25 -5.18
CA GLU A 31 -6.38 14.37 -5.99
C GLU A 31 -5.97 15.83 -6.24
N ASP A 32 -6.94 16.73 -6.33
CA ASP A 32 -6.74 18.17 -6.50
C ASP A 32 -6.41 18.92 -5.19
N ILE A 33 -6.64 18.27 -4.03
CA ILE A 33 -6.48 18.86 -2.69
C ILE A 33 -5.23 18.31 -1.98
N ILE A 34 -4.86 17.07 -2.27
CA ILE A 34 -3.71 16.37 -1.70
C ILE A 34 -2.74 16.06 -2.85
N GLY A 35 -1.61 16.77 -2.90
CA GLY A 35 -0.53 16.44 -3.82
C GLY A 35 0.09 15.07 -3.51
N LEU A 36 0.93 14.56 -4.41
CA LEU A 36 1.50 13.21 -4.29
C LEU A 36 2.99 13.21 -4.61
N SER A 37 3.81 12.62 -3.74
CA SER A 37 5.18 12.15 -4.04
C SER A 37 5.19 10.62 -3.95
N VAL A 38 5.88 9.96 -4.88
CA VAL A 38 5.98 8.50 -4.95
C VAL A 38 7.44 8.11 -4.94
N ALA A 39 7.85 7.44 -3.87
CA ALA A 39 9.19 6.92 -3.72
C ALA A 39 9.41 5.65 -4.55
N HIS A 40 10.64 5.50 -5.01
CA HIS A 40 11.09 4.33 -5.74
C HIS A 40 11.04 3.06 -4.87
N PRO A 41 10.76 1.87 -5.45
CA PRO A 41 10.73 0.59 -4.73
C PRO A 41 12.03 0.21 -4.02
N ILE A 42 13.17 0.60 -4.59
CA ILE A 42 14.50 0.22 -4.12
C ILE A 42 15.01 1.26 -3.12
N PRO A 43 15.24 0.89 -1.85
CA PRO A 43 15.82 1.79 -0.87
C PRO A 43 17.25 2.19 -1.25
N GLN A 44 17.64 3.43 -0.96
CA GLN A 44 18.96 3.99 -1.27
C GLN A 44 19.61 4.57 -0.01
N LYS A 45 20.95 4.63 0.02
CA LYS A 45 21.71 5.21 1.15
C LYS A 45 21.32 6.68 1.30
N THR A 46 20.79 7.05 2.46
CA THR A 46 20.21 8.40 2.64
C THR A 46 21.24 9.49 2.84
N LYS A 47 22.44 9.15 3.33
CA LYS A 47 23.59 10.06 3.41
C LYS A 47 24.78 9.40 2.70
N PRO A 48 24.84 9.43 1.35
CA PRO A 48 25.85 8.69 0.61
C PRO A 48 27.29 9.11 0.96
N GLY A 49 27.51 10.38 1.33
CA GLY A 49 28.81 10.92 1.74
C GLY A 49 29.17 10.76 3.22
N ASP A 50 28.35 10.10 4.02
CA ASP A 50 28.62 9.82 5.44
C ASP A 50 28.78 8.31 5.64
N ASP A 51 30.00 7.87 5.94
CA ASP A 51 30.29 6.44 6.16
C ASP A 51 29.83 5.93 7.52
N SER A 52 29.52 6.84 8.45
CA SER A 52 28.91 6.48 9.74
C SER A 52 27.40 6.24 9.62
N ASP A 53 26.76 6.75 8.56
CA ASP A 53 25.34 6.56 8.29
C ASP A 53 25.10 5.32 7.42
N SER A 54 24.66 4.24 8.04
CA SER A 54 24.30 3.00 7.35
C SER A 54 22.84 2.96 6.89
N HIS A 55 22.09 4.06 7.05
CA HIS A 55 20.66 4.09 6.79
C HIS A 55 20.33 4.07 5.28
N PHE A 56 19.41 3.18 4.92
CA PHE A 56 18.80 3.11 3.59
C PHE A 56 17.31 3.38 3.69
N GLY A 57 16.76 4.19 2.79
CA GLY A 57 15.36 4.61 2.87
C GLY A 57 14.71 4.88 1.52
N TRP A 58 13.45 5.30 1.60
CA TRP A 58 12.60 5.64 0.46
C TRP A 58 13.14 6.86 -0.28
N ALA A 59 13.50 6.68 -1.55
CA ALA A 59 14.05 7.74 -2.40
C ALA A 59 12.97 8.34 -3.31
N PHE A 60 12.83 9.67 -3.29
CA PHE A 60 12.05 10.42 -4.27
C PHE A 60 12.98 10.81 -5.42
N VAL A 61 12.74 10.22 -6.57
CA VAL A 61 13.61 10.38 -7.73
C VAL A 61 12.83 11.00 -8.87
N ASP A 62 13.45 11.98 -9.54
CA ASP A 62 12.89 12.58 -10.75
C ASP A 62 13.29 11.72 -11.97
N PRO A 63 12.31 11.08 -12.64
CA PRO A 63 12.60 10.22 -13.77
C PRO A 63 13.22 10.95 -14.97
N SER A 64 13.05 12.28 -15.06
CA SER A 64 13.61 13.09 -16.15
C SER A 64 15.12 13.30 -16.04
N THR A 65 15.66 13.28 -14.82
CA THR A 65 17.10 13.45 -14.55
C THR A 65 17.78 12.15 -14.17
N THR A 66 17.04 11.19 -13.61
CA THR A 66 17.57 9.93 -13.09
C THR A 66 16.65 8.80 -13.53
N PRO A 67 16.83 8.26 -14.74
CA PRO A 67 15.92 7.27 -15.34
C PRO A 67 16.00 5.87 -14.71
N THR A 68 17.09 5.58 -13.98
CA THR A 68 17.32 4.30 -13.30
C THR A 68 17.91 4.49 -11.90
N ILE A 69 17.66 3.52 -11.03
CA ILE A 69 18.32 3.35 -9.73
C ILE A 69 18.98 1.98 -9.67
N THR A 70 20.20 1.94 -9.13
CA THR A 70 20.93 0.70 -8.88
C THR A 70 20.59 0.14 -7.49
N SER A 71 20.25 -1.14 -7.41
CA SER A 71 20.08 -1.86 -6.14
C SER A 71 21.41 -2.23 -5.51
N LYS A 72 21.38 -2.71 -4.25
CA LYS A 72 22.57 -3.21 -3.55
C LYS A 72 23.29 -4.34 -4.31
N ASN A 73 22.58 -5.06 -5.17
CA ASN A 73 23.11 -6.18 -5.95
C ASN A 73 23.62 -5.75 -7.33
N GLY A 74 23.71 -4.44 -7.61
CA GLY A 74 24.20 -3.91 -8.88
C GLY A 74 23.18 -3.92 -10.04
N LYS A 75 21.94 -4.35 -9.78
CA LYS A 75 20.88 -4.37 -10.80
C LYS A 75 20.22 -2.99 -10.93
N GLU A 76 19.98 -2.55 -12.15
CA GLU A 76 19.28 -1.30 -12.44
C GLU A 76 17.77 -1.51 -12.58
N PHE A 77 17.01 -0.58 -12.03
CA PHE A 77 15.56 -0.54 -12.08
C PHE A 77 15.07 0.82 -12.55
N SER A 78 14.03 0.83 -13.38
CA SER A 78 13.46 2.07 -13.93
C SER A 78 12.78 2.91 -12.85
N THR A 79 12.93 4.22 -12.94
CA THR A 79 12.28 5.20 -12.08
C THR A 79 11.00 5.79 -12.67
N ALA A 80 10.57 5.37 -13.87
CA ALA A 80 9.51 6.03 -14.66
C ALA A 80 8.21 6.33 -13.89
N ASP A 81 7.86 5.47 -12.94
CA ASP A 81 6.62 5.54 -12.14
C ASP A 81 6.80 6.26 -10.79
N CYS A 82 7.97 6.89 -10.56
CA CYS A 82 8.23 7.74 -9.41
C CYS A 82 7.68 9.16 -9.63
N ILE A 83 7.35 9.82 -8.52
CA ILE A 83 6.97 11.23 -8.51
C ILE A 83 7.87 11.94 -7.50
N PRO A 84 8.75 12.86 -7.94
CA PRO A 84 9.68 13.53 -7.04
C PRO A 84 8.93 14.40 -6.03
N ASP A 85 9.57 14.73 -4.91
CA ASP A 85 8.99 15.67 -3.96
C ASP A 85 9.20 17.12 -4.39
N THR A 86 8.25 17.65 -5.17
CA THR A 86 8.30 19.03 -5.67
C THR A 86 7.97 20.09 -4.63
N VAL A 87 7.59 19.70 -3.40
CA VAL A 87 7.27 20.65 -2.31
C VAL A 87 8.48 20.99 -1.46
N ASN A 88 9.25 19.99 -1.03
CA ASN A 88 10.42 20.22 -0.17
C ASN A 88 11.73 20.01 -0.90
N ALA A 89 11.70 19.58 -2.17
CA ALA A 89 12.87 19.10 -2.90
C ALA A 89 13.62 18.00 -2.11
N ALA A 90 12.86 17.17 -1.37
CA ALA A 90 13.40 16.06 -0.62
C ALA A 90 13.84 14.94 -1.58
N ASN A 91 15.04 14.42 -1.38
CA ASN A 91 15.56 13.25 -2.08
C ASN A 91 15.11 11.96 -1.38
N PHE A 92 14.85 12.03 -0.07
CA PHE A 92 14.42 10.89 0.73
C PHE A 92 13.25 11.22 1.64
N ALA A 93 12.49 10.20 2.04
CA ALA A 93 11.51 10.34 3.12
C ALA A 93 12.17 10.89 4.40
N ARG A 94 13.40 10.46 4.71
CA ARG A 94 14.22 10.94 5.82
C ARG A 94 14.34 12.46 5.86
N ASP A 95 14.53 13.10 4.71
CA ASP A 95 14.70 14.56 4.62
C ASP A 95 13.46 15.30 5.16
N LEU A 96 12.27 14.74 4.96
CA LEU A 96 11.02 15.30 5.49
C LEU A 96 10.96 15.23 7.02
N TYR A 97 11.45 14.14 7.61
CA TYR A 97 11.49 13.98 9.07
C TYR A 97 12.57 14.87 9.68
N GLU A 98 13.80 14.84 9.16
CA GLU A 98 14.92 15.65 9.69
C GLU A 98 14.64 17.16 9.56
N LYS A 99 13.80 17.57 8.60
CA LYS A 99 13.31 18.95 8.48
C LYS A 99 12.41 19.38 9.66
N VAL A 100 11.71 18.45 10.29
CA VAL A 100 10.83 18.71 11.45
C VAL A 100 11.58 18.48 12.76
N ASP A 101 12.29 17.36 12.86
CA ASP A 101 13.05 16.94 14.05
C ASP A 101 14.23 16.05 13.61
N PRO A 102 15.49 16.44 13.87
CA PRO A 102 16.66 15.66 13.52
C PRO A 102 16.90 14.44 14.44
N ALA A 103 16.08 14.22 15.47
CA ALA A 103 16.23 13.09 16.38
C ALA A 103 16.20 11.74 15.63
N PRO A 104 17.09 10.77 15.98
CA PRO A 104 17.07 9.45 15.37
C PRO A 104 15.72 8.74 15.57
N ARG A 105 15.09 8.34 14.46
CA ARG A 105 13.82 7.62 14.44
C ARG A 105 13.64 6.84 13.13
N THR A 106 12.57 6.06 13.04
CA THR A 106 12.20 5.40 11.79
C THR A 106 11.67 6.43 10.78
N PHE A 107 12.27 6.47 9.60
CA PHE A 107 11.84 7.33 8.50
C PHE A 107 10.93 6.54 7.55
N SER A 108 9.64 6.58 7.81
CA SER A 108 8.64 5.72 7.14
C SER A 108 7.81 6.45 6.08
N VAL A 109 7.11 5.68 5.25
CA VAL A 109 5.98 6.13 4.43
C VAL A 109 4.74 5.31 4.81
N PRO A 110 3.52 5.89 4.77
CA PRO A 110 3.18 7.20 4.20
C PRO A 110 3.51 8.39 5.13
N VAL A 111 3.65 9.58 4.55
CA VAL A 111 3.76 10.85 5.29
C VAL A 111 2.71 11.82 4.74
N LEU A 112 1.82 12.31 5.61
CA LEU A 112 0.93 13.42 5.28
C LEU A 112 1.60 14.74 5.71
N TRP A 113 1.95 15.57 4.72
CA TRP A 113 2.66 16.83 4.90
C TRP A 113 1.72 18.03 4.76
N ASP A 114 1.81 18.98 5.68
CA ASP A 114 1.17 20.29 5.57
C ASP A 114 2.14 21.31 4.97
N LYS A 115 1.77 21.86 3.81
CA LYS A 115 2.61 22.82 3.09
C LYS A 115 2.62 24.21 3.71
N LYS A 116 1.59 24.55 4.49
CA LYS A 116 1.48 25.87 5.14
C LYS A 116 2.38 25.96 6.36
N THR A 117 2.29 24.96 7.22
CA THR A 117 3.07 24.88 8.47
C THR A 117 4.42 24.19 8.28
N GLN A 118 4.65 23.59 7.10
CA GLN A 118 5.88 22.87 6.75
C GLN A 118 6.23 21.79 7.78
N THR A 119 5.23 20.98 8.13
CA THR A 119 5.38 19.90 9.11
C THR A 119 4.65 18.63 8.70
N ILE A 120 4.99 17.53 9.38
CA ILE A 120 4.31 16.25 9.26
C ILE A 120 3.03 16.31 10.09
N VAL A 121 1.88 16.13 9.43
CA VAL A 121 0.57 16.02 10.09
C VAL A 121 0.40 14.65 10.72
N SER A 122 0.79 13.60 9.99
CA SER A 122 0.73 12.22 10.46
C SER A 122 1.63 11.33 9.60
N GLU A 123 2.12 10.28 10.23
CA GLU A 123 2.87 9.16 9.63
C GLU A 123 2.15 7.81 9.84
N ASP A 124 1.01 7.81 10.54
CA ASP A 124 0.20 6.62 10.76
C ASP A 124 -0.77 6.42 9.59
N SER A 125 -0.59 5.33 8.83
CA SER A 125 -1.40 5.04 7.65
C SER A 125 -2.91 4.97 7.93
N ALA A 126 -3.32 4.42 9.08
CA ALA A 126 -4.73 4.28 9.45
C ALA A 126 -5.30 5.65 9.89
N GLY A 127 -4.56 6.37 10.73
CA GLY A 127 -4.88 7.74 11.12
C GLY A 127 -4.98 8.70 9.93
N ILE A 128 -4.08 8.61 8.95
CA ILE A 128 -4.16 9.39 7.70
C ILE A 128 -5.44 9.05 6.94
N LEU A 129 -5.72 7.75 6.73
CA LEU A 129 -6.94 7.33 6.05
C LEU A 129 -8.19 7.91 6.72
N ARG A 130 -8.33 7.75 8.04
CA ARG A 130 -9.48 8.25 8.81
C ARG A 130 -9.56 9.79 8.84
N THR A 131 -8.41 10.47 8.84
CA THR A 131 -8.32 11.93 8.75
C THR A 131 -8.79 12.43 7.39
N LEU A 132 -8.40 11.76 6.30
CA LEU A 132 -8.84 12.11 4.95
C LEU A 132 -10.33 11.80 4.75
N ASP A 133 -10.81 10.68 5.29
CA ASP A 133 -12.22 10.30 5.27
C ASP A 133 -13.07 11.38 5.95
N SER A 134 -12.85 11.66 7.23
CA SER A 134 -13.69 12.61 7.98
C SER A 134 -13.43 14.10 7.67
N GLY A 135 -12.17 14.49 7.48
CA GLY A 135 -11.75 15.90 7.47
C GLY A 135 -12.13 16.71 6.23
N PHE A 136 -12.51 16.05 5.13
CA PHE A 136 -12.79 16.69 3.83
C PHE A 136 -14.23 16.47 3.34
N ARG A 137 -15.11 15.84 4.13
CA ARG A 137 -16.47 15.46 3.70
C ARG A 137 -17.27 16.58 3.07
N ASN A 138 -17.22 17.77 3.66
CA ASN A 138 -18.00 18.92 3.17
C ASN A 138 -17.48 19.49 1.84
N TRP A 139 -16.34 19.02 1.34
CA TRP A 139 -15.67 19.56 0.15
C TRP A 139 -15.53 18.57 -1.00
N ILE A 140 -16.06 17.36 -0.86
CA ILE A 140 -15.96 16.33 -1.89
C ILE A 140 -17.33 15.79 -2.29
N SER A 141 -17.41 15.22 -3.48
CA SER A 141 -18.62 14.58 -4.02
C SER A 141 -18.65 13.06 -3.84
N SER A 142 -17.58 12.45 -3.31
CA SER A 142 -17.55 11.00 -3.11
C SER A 142 -18.49 10.60 -1.98
N ASN A 143 -19.37 9.65 -2.27
CA ASN A 143 -20.28 9.04 -1.29
C ASN A 143 -19.64 7.84 -0.55
N ILE A 144 -18.36 7.56 -0.81
CA ILE A 144 -17.62 6.51 -0.10
C ILE A 144 -17.28 7.03 1.30
N HIS A 145 -17.70 6.27 2.31
CA HIS A 145 -17.31 6.45 3.70
C HIS A 145 -16.47 5.27 4.13
N LEU A 146 -15.18 5.51 4.38
CA LEU A 146 -14.26 4.44 4.74
C LEU A 146 -14.39 4.02 6.21
N TYR A 147 -14.82 4.92 7.09
CA TYR A 147 -14.99 4.65 8.52
C TYR A 147 -16.26 5.29 9.11
N PRO A 148 -17.46 4.94 8.57
CA PRO A 148 -18.74 5.51 9.01
C PRO A 148 -19.06 5.09 10.45
N GLU A 149 -19.68 6.01 11.21
CA GLU A 149 -19.87 5.89 12.66
C GLU A 149 -20.61 4.61 13.06
N GLU A 150 -21.66 4.27 12.32
CA GLU A 150 -22.54 3.13 12.56
C GLU A 150 -21.88 1.77 12.32
N LEU A 151 -20.78 1.72 11.56
CA LEU A 151 -20.05 0.47 11.28
C LEU A 151 -18.70 0.37 12.01
N ARG A 152 -18.26 1.39 12.76
CA ARG A 152 -16.90 1.43 13.36
C ARG A 152 -16.56 0.18 14.16
N ALA A 153 -17.46 -0.27 15.04
CA ALA A 153 -17.22 -1.45 15.87
C ALA A 153 -17.01 -2.73 15.03
N GLN A 154 -17.76 -2.89 13.93
CA GLN A 154 -17.62 -4.04 13.02
C GLN A 154 -16.35 -3.93 12.19
N ILE A 155 -16.01 -2.71 11.73
CA ILE A 155 -14.78 -2.44 10.98
C ILE A 155 -13.55 -2.71 11.84
N ASP A 156 -13.54 -2.23 13.09
CA ASP A 156 -12.44 -2.46 14.03
C ASP A 156 -12.30 -3.95 14.35
N ALA A 157 -13.43 -4.67 14.56
CA ALA A 157 -13.41 -6.12 14.76
C ALA A 157 -12.85 -6.88 13.54
N ALA A 158 -13.24 -6.51 12.31
CA ALA A 158 -12.70 -7.12 11.09
C ALA A 158 -11.19 -6.81 10.94
N ASN A 159 -10.80 -5.59 11.26
CA ASN A 159 -9.42 -5.12 11.22
C ASN A 159 -8.50 -5.86 12.20
N ASP A 160 -8.96 -6.06 13.42
CA ASP A 160 -8.21 -6.70 14.51
C ASP A 160 -8.22 -8.23 14.39
N GLY A 161 -9.26 -8.78 13.74
CA GLY A 161 -9.38 -10.19 13.39
C GLY A 161 -8.78 -10.51 12.03
N ILE A 162 -9.64 -10.86 11.07
CA ILE A 162 -9.25 -11.48 9.79
C ILE A 162 -8.22 -10.67 8.99
N VAL A 163 -8.34 -9.34 8.99
CA VAL A 163 -7.39 -8.47 8.26
C VAL A 163 -6.00 -8.53 8.90
N ASN A 164 -5.91 -8.46 10.23
CA ASN A 164 -4.66 -8.54 10.95
C ASN A 164 -4.04 -9.93 10.85
N GLU A 165 -4.83 -11.00 11.00
CA GLU A 165 -4.36 -12.39 10.86
C GLU A 165 -3.68 -12.64 9.51
N ILE A 166 -4.34 -12.25 8.41
CA ILE A 166 -3.79 -12.40 7.06
C ILE A 166 -2.57 -11.50 6.85
N THR A 167 -2.64 -10.24 7.30
CA THR A 167 -1.55 -9.27 7.12
C THR A 167 -0.29 -9.69 7.88
N MET A 168 -0.42 -10.09 9.14
CA MET A 168 0.71 -10.56 9.94
C MET A 168 1.25 -11.89 9.44
N GLY A 169 0.38 -12.81 9.01
CA GLY A 169 0.80 -14.07 8.39
C GLY A 169 1.65 -13.86 7.14
N PHE A 170 1.21 -12.97 6.23
CA PHE A 170 1.96 -12.61 5.03
C PHE A 170 3.32 -11.99 5.36
N PHE A 171 3.37 -10.99 6.26
CA PHE A 171 4.63 -10.34 6.61
C PHE A 171 5.59 -11.26 7.35
N LYS A 172 5.08 -12.11 8.24
CA LYS A 172 5.91 -13.09 8.94
C LYS A 172 6.50 -14.11 7.95
N LYS A 173 5.74 -14.57 6.95
CA LYS A 173 6.28 -15.39 5.85
C LYS A 173 7.40 -14.63 5.12
N LEU A 174 7.13 -13.39 4.71
CA LEU A 174 8.02 -12.62 3.84
C LEU A 174 9.37 -12.29 4.49
N PHE A 175 9.38 -12.01 5.79
CA PHE A 175 10.58 -11.57 6.51
C PHE A 175 11.22 -12.63 7.41
N SER A 176 10.66 -13.85 7.45
CA SER A 176 11.26 -14.94 8.21
C SER A 176 12.63 -15.33 7.63
N GLN A 177 13.61 -15.47 8.52
CA GLN A 177 14.93 -16.03 8.18
C GLN A 177 14.95 -17.57 8.32
N ASN A 178 13.90 -18.15 8.93
CA ASN A 178 13.75 -19.58 9.11
C ASN A 178 12.68 -20.13 8.16
N PRO A 179 13.03 -21.07 7.25
CA PRO A 179 12.07 -21.70 6.34
C PRO A 179 10.87 -22.37 7.04
N GLU A 180 11.08 -23.03 8.18
CA GLU A 180 9.98 -23.70 8.91
C GLU A 180 8.97 -22.68 9.46
N ASP A 181 9.47 -21.56 10.00
CA ASP A 181 8.62 -20.47 10.47
C ASP A 181 7.89 -19.78 9.32
N ALA A 182 8.52 -19.68 8.15
CA ALA A 182 7.90 -19.14 6.94
C ALA A 182 6.74 -20.02 6.47
N ASP A 183 6.97 -21.33 6.35
CA ASP A 183 5.98 -22.33 5.94
C ASP A 183 4.81 -22.39 6.93
N ALA A 184 5.08 -22.39 8.24
CA ALA A 184 4.04 -22.39 9.26
C ALA A 184 3.21 -21.10 9.25
N SER A 185 3.83 -19.96 8.99
CA SER A 185 3.13 -18.67 8.88
C SER A 185 2.29 -18.59 7.61
N GLU A 186 2.77 -19.14 6.51
CA GLU A 186 2.02 -19.28 5.27
C GLU A 186 0.78 -20.16 5.46
N ALA A 187 0.93 -21.35 6.06
CA ALA A 187 -0.19 -22.24 6.31
C ALA A 187 -1.31 -21.54 7.10
N LYS A 188 -0.94 -20.84 8.19
CA LYS A 188 -1.90 -20.05 8.99
C LYS A 188 -2.56 -18.91 8.21
N ALA A 189 -1.79 -18.21 7.37
CA ALA A 189 -2.35 -17.16 6.53
C ALA A 189 -3.40 -17.72 5.55
N PHE A 190 -3.13 -18.89 4.97
CA PHE A 190 -4.06 -19.53 4.04
C PHE A 190 -5.26 -20.20 4.71
N GLU A 191 -5.14 -20.65 5.96
CA GLU A 191 -6.30 -21.02 6.79
C GLU A 191 -7.23 -19.82 7.01
N ALA A 192 -6.67 -18.63 7.29
CA ALA A 192 -7.44 -17.40 7.40
C ALA A 192 -8.08 -17.00 6.05
N ILE A 193 -7.33 -17.08 4.94
CA ILE A 193 -7.88 -16.84 3.59
C ILE A 193 -9.03 -17.81 3.25
N ALA A 194 -8.96 -19.07 3.71
CA ALA A 194 -10.04 -20.03 3.52
C ALA A 194 -11.32 -19.59 4.26
N LYS A 195 -11.20 -19.16 5.53
CA LYS A 195 -12.34 -18.61 6.29
C LYS A 195 -12.92 -17.36 5.62
N LEU A 196 -12.06 -16.43 5.22
CA LEU A 196 -12.44 -15.24 4.47
C LEU A 196 -13.20 -15.61 3.19
N ASN A 197 -12.77 -16.63 2.46
CA ASN A 197 -13.43 -17.08 1.24
C ASN A 197 -14.85 -17.59 1.50
N GLU A 198 -15.10 -18.25 2.64
CA GLU A 198 -16.44 -18.67 3.05
C GLU A 198 -17.31 -17.46 3.41
N GLU A 199 -16.78 -16.50 4.18
CA GLU A 199 -17.49 -15.28 4.56
C GLU A 199 -17.90 -14.43 3.34
N LEU A 200 -16.98 -14.28 2.37
CA LEU A 200 -17.19 -13.52 1.13
C LEU A 200 -18.12 -14.23 0.12
N ALA A 201 -18.58 -15.45 0.41
CA ALA A 201 -19.61 -16.11 -0.41
C ALA A 201 -20.95 -15.38 -0.35
N ASN A 202 -21.26 -14.76 0.80
CA ASN A 202 -22.56 -14.14 1.07
C ASN A 202 -22.51 -12.62 1.21
N HIS A 203 -21.33 -12.03 1.35
CA HIS A 203 -21.13 -10.59 1.53
C HIS A 203 -20.28 -10.05 0.42
N ARG A 204 -20.64 -8.90 -0.17
CA ARG A 204 -19.83 -8.27 -1.21
C ARG A 204 -18.48 -7.77 -0.68
N TYR A 205 -18.51 -7.14 0.49
CA TYR A 205 -17.37 -6.55 1.21
C TYR A 205 -17.25 -7.13 2.62
N LEU A 206 -16.19 -6.80 3.35
CA LEU A 206 -15.96 -7.29 4.72
C LEU A 206 -17.02 -6.79 5.70
N VAL A 207 -17.42 -5.52 5.58
CA VAL A 207 -18.37 -4.87 6.49
C VAL A 207 -19.32 -3.96 5.71
N GLY A 208 -20.62 -4.16 5.89
CA GLY A 208 -21.65 -3.36 5.25
C GLY A 208 -21.75 -3.59 3.73
N ARG A 209 -22.27 -2.58 3.02
CA ARG A 209 -22.63 -2.64 1.58
C ARG A 209 -21.71 -1.82 0.68
N SER A 210 -20.67 -1.22 1.23
CA SER A 210 -19.75 -0.32 0.53
C SER A 210 -18.34 -0.56 1.04
N VAL A 211 -17.35 -0.20 0.23
CA VAL A 211 -15.94 -0.32 0.61
C VAL A 211 -15.65 0.47 1.88
N THR A 212 -15.08 -0.22 2.87
CA THR A 212 -14.62 0.37 4.13
C THR A 212 -13.10 0.33 4.23
N GLU A 213 -12.53 0.93 5.27
CA GLU A 213 -11.08 0.82 5.53
C GLU A 213 -10.61 -0.62 5.73
N ALA A 214 -11.46 -1.53 6.21
CA ALA A 214 -11.11 -2.94 6.36
C ALA A 214 -10.82 -3.55 4.98
N ASP A 215 -11.68 -3.25 3.99
CA ASP A 215 -11.51 -3.73 2.63
C ASP A 215 -10.22 -3.16 2.00
N VAL A 216 -10.00 -1.85 2.16
CA VAL A 216 -8.78 -1.17 1.68
C VAL A 216 -7.53 -1.78 2.29
N ARG A 217 -7.53 -2.07 3.60
CA ARG A 217 -6.38 -2.66 4.29
C ARG A 217 -6.08 -4.07 3.75
N LEU A 218 -7.10 -4.91 3.66
CA LEU A 218 -6.96 -6.30 3.21
C LEU A 218 -6.56 -6.40 1.73
N PHE A 219 -7.19 -5.60 0.87
CA PHE A 219 -6.90 -5.54 -0.56
C PHE A 219 -5.42 -5.33 -0.86
N HIS A 220 -4.80 -4.35 -0.21
CA HIS A 220 -3.40 -4.04 -0.42
C HIS A 220 -2.47 -5.13 0.12
N THR A 221 -2.87 -5.88 1.15
CA THR A 221 -2.14 -7.07 1.61
C THR A 221 -2.24 -8.19 0.57
N LEU A 222 -3.45 -8.55 0.15
CA LEU A 222 -3.68 -9.69 -0.74
C LEU A 222 -3.09 -9.51 -2.15
N ILE A 223 -3.15 -8.30 -2.72
CA ILE A 223 -2.49 -8.02 -4.01
C ILE A 223 -0.99 -8.28 -3.93
N ARG A 224 -0.35 -7.90 -2.82
CA ARG A 224 1.09 -8.13 -2.63
C ARG A 224 1.37 -9.60 -2.41
N LEU A 225 0.55 -10.28 -1.61
CA LEU A 225 0.64 -11.73 -1.46
C LEU A 225 0.65 -12.40 -2.83
N ASP A 226 -0.29 -12.06 -3.72
CA ASP A 226 -0.40 -12.60 -5.07
C ASP A 226 0.84 -12.34 -5.95
N VAL A 227 1.40 -11.12 -5.89
CA VAL A 227 2.63 -10.78 -6.64
C VAL A 227 3.82 -11.64 -6.20
N PHE A 228 3.90 -11.98 -4.91
CA PHE A 228 4.98 -12.80 -4.37
C PHE A 228 4.73 -14.32 -4.53
N GLN A 229 3.61 -14.75 -5.12
CA GLN A 229 3.34 -16.17 -5.34
C GLN A 229 4.01 -16.71 -6.60
N LYS A 230 4.27 -18.02 -6.58
CA LYS A 230 4.74 -18.82 -7.70
C LYS A 230 3.68 -19.83 -8.12
N LYS A 231 3.69 -20.23 -9.39
CA LYS A 231 2.81 -21.30 -9.90
C LYS A 231 3.04 -22.64 -9.22
N ALA A 232 4.22 -22.86 -8.67
CA ALA A 232 4.59 -24.07 -7.94
C ALA A 232 4.25 -24.02 -6.43
N ASP A 233 3.80 -22.87 -5.92
CA ASP A 233 3.44 -22.75 -4.50
C ASP A 233 2.28 -23.69 -4.15
N LYS A 234 2.36 -24.33 -2.99
CA LYS A 234 1.35 -25.29 -2.50
C LYS A 234 -0.01 -24.62 -2.27
N HIS A 235 0.00 -23.38 -1.79
CA HIS A 235 -1.19 -22.59 -1.54
C HIS A 235 -1.24 -21.44 -2.55
N GLN A 236 -2.40 -21.23 -3.18
CA GLN A 236 -2.57 -20.22 -4.23
C GLN A 236 -3.85 -19.43 -4.01
N LEU A 237 -3.73 -18.10 -4.01
CA LEU A 237 -4.86 -17.19 -3.88
C LEU A 237 -5.92 -17.44 -4.97
N ALA A 238 -5.45 -17.78 -6.18
CA ALA A 238 -6.28 -18.14 -7.33
C ALA A 238 -7.23 -19.34 -7.10
N LYS A 239 -7.06 -20.13 -6.02
CA LYS A 239 -7.94 -21.26 -5.67
C LYS A 239 -9.16 -20.86 -4.84
N PHE A 240 -9.22 -19.62 -4.35
CA PHE A 240 -10.28 -19.10 -3.50
C PHE A 240 -11.22 -18.19 -4.30
N SER A 241 -12.25 -18.75 -4.94
CA SER A 241 -13.08 -18.05 -5.93
C SER A 241 -13.75 -16.78 -5.41
N ASN A 242 -14.22 -16.76 -4.16
CA ASN A 242 -14.86 -15.57 -3.59
C ASN A 242 -13.84 -14.48 -3.27
N VAL A 243 -12.66 -14.86 -2.79
CA VAL A 243 -11.53 -13.93 -2.57
C VAL A 243 -11.04 -13.36 -3.90
N VAL A 244 -10.89 -14.19 -4.94
CA VAL A 244 -10.52 -13.75 -6.29
C VAL A 244 -11.57 -12.77 -6.85
N GLY A 245 -12.85 -13.10 -6.74
CA GLY A 245 -13.92 -12.19 -7.13
C GLY A 245 -13.86 -10.87 -6.36
N TYR A 246 -13.63 -10.93 -5.05
CA TYR A 246 -13.54 -9.76 -4.17
C TYR A 246 -12.37 -8.84 -4.56
N LEU A 247 -11.21 -9.44 -4.87
CA LEU A 247 -10.04 -8.70 -5.34
C LEU A 247 -10.26 -8.03 -6.69
N ARG A 248 -10.94 -8.71 -7.63
CA ARG A 248 -11.33 -8.13 -8.93
C ARG A 248 -12.31 -6.97 -8.75
N ASP A 249 -13.36 -7.16 -7.94
CA ASP A 249 -14.36 -6.12 -7.64
C ASP A 249 -13.67 -4.86 -7.09
N LEU A 250 -12.81 -5.02 -6.07
CA LEU A 250 -12.06 -3.91 -5.49
C LEU A 250 -11.06 -3.28 -6.46
N TYR A 251 -10.28 -4.08 -7.19
CA TYR A 251 -9.30 -3.57 -8.16
C TYR A 251 -9.96 -2.77 -9.29
N GLN A 252 -11.17 -3.14 -9.69
CA GLN A 252 -11.89 -2.47 -10.78
C GLN A 252 -12.56 -1.16 -10.34
N ILE A 253 -12.59 -0.84 -9.04
CA ILE A 253 -12.98 0.49 -8.55
C ILE A 253 -11.90 1.50 -8.98
N PRO A 254 -12.22 2.55 -9.77
CA PRO A 254 -11.21 3.45 -10.34
C PRO A 254 -10.23 4.04 -9.31
N GLY A 255 -10.72 4.42 -8.13
CA GLY A 255 -9.90 4.97 -7.05
C GLY A 255 -8.94 3.95 -6.43
N LEU A 256 -9.27 2.65 -6.42
CA LEU A 256 -8.37 1.58 -5.97
C LEU A 256 -7.44 1.09 -7.08
N LYS A 257 -7.92 1.01 -8.32
CA LYS A 257 -7.09 0.61 -9.47
C LYS A 257 -5.82 1.45 -9.57
N THR A 258 -5.97 2.76 -9.38
CA THR A 258 -4.88 3.75 -9.45
C THR A 258 -3.91 3.69 -8.27
N THR A 259 -4.16 2.87 -7.25
CA THR A 259 -3.20 2.63 -6.16
C THR A 259 -2.30 1.42 -6.42
N VAL A 260 -2.52 0.69 -7.51
CA VAL A 260 -1.76 -0.50 -7.87
C VAL A 260 -0.84 -0.17 -9.03
N ASN A 261 0.47 -0.18 -8.77
CA ASN A 261 1.48 -0.12 -9.82
C ASN A 261 2.20 -1.48 -9.91
N TRP A 262 1.86 -2.25 -10.94
CA TRP A 262 2.41 -3.59 -11.14
C TRP A 262 3.93 -3.59 -11.35
N ASN A 263 4.50 -2.55 -11.97
CA ASN A 263 5.94 -2.44 -12.16
C ASN A 263 6.65 -2.28 -10.81
N HIS A 264 6.23 -1.32 -9.99
CA HIS A 264 6.78 -1.12 -8.65
C HIS A 264 6.65 -2.36 -7.77
N LEU A 265 5.51 -3.06 -7.83
CA LEU A 265 5.31 -4.31 -7.09
C LEU A 265 6.27 -5.41 -7.56
N LYS A 266 6.48 -5.57 -8.86
CA LYS A 266 7.44 -6.54 -9.43
C LYS A 266 8.88 -6.19 -9.10
N ILE A 267 9.27 -4.91 -9.19
CA ILE A 267 10.59 -4.43 -8.76
C ILE A 267 10.81 -4.76 -7.28
N SER A 268 9.80 -4.54 -6.44
CA SER A 268 9.87 -4.86 -5.01
C SER A 268 10.05 -6.36 -4.78
N ALA A 269 9.31 -7.21 -5.50
CA ALA A 269 9.42 -8.66 -5.38
C ALA A 269 10.80 -9.15 -5.81
N GLU A 270 11.28 -8.70 -6.97
CA GLU A 270 12.60 -9.02 -7.49
C GLU A 270 13.72 -8.55 -6.55
N ASN A 271 13.64 -7.35 -6.00
CA ASN A 271 14.65 -6.87 -5.06
C ASN A 271 14.63 -7.63 -3.73
N THR A 272 13.46 -8.10 -3.29
CA THR A 272 13.32 -8.87 -2.05
C THR A 272 13.83 -10.29 -2.22
N GLN A 273 13.65 -10.89 -3.40
CA GLN A 273 14.06 -12.26 -3.72
C GLN A 273 14.81 -12.29 -5.07
N PRO A 274 16.07 -11.80 -5.12
CA PRO A 274 16.80 -11.57 -6.38
C PRO A 274 17.07 -12.85 -7.19
N ASP A 275 17.17 -13.99 -6.53
CA ASP A 275 17.44 -15.28 -7.18
C ASP A 275 16.15 -16.03 -7.56
N VAL A 276 14.99 -15.38 -7.44
CA VAL A 276 13.67 -15.96 -7.64
C VAL A 276 12.93 -15.21 -8.74
N ALA A 277 12.47 -15.94 -9.76
CA ALA A 277 11.64 -15.36 -10.80
C ALA A 277 10.30 -14.85 -10.23
N VAL A 278 9.92 -13.63 -10.60
CA VAL A 278 8.62 -13.04 -10.25
C VAL A 278 7.56 -13.57 -11.22
N GLU A 279 6.76 -14.53 -10.78
CA GLU A 279 5.68 -15.15 -11.58
C GLU A 279 4.31 -14.50 -11.36
N GLY A 280 4.11 -13.86 -10.21
CA GLY A 280 2.88 -13.18 -9.85
C GLY A 280 2.70 -11.79 -10.52
N PRO A 281 1.51 -11.19 -10.41
CA PRO A 281 0.29 -11.77 -9.83
C PRO A 281 -0.24 -12.95 -10.63
N LEU A 282 -0.83 -13.94 -9.95
CA LEU A 282 -1.44 -15.11 -10.58
C LEU A 282 -2.93 -14.91 -10.85
N VAL A 283 -3.57 -13.96 -10.17
CA VAL A 283 -4.96 -13.56 -10.44
C VAL A 283 -5.01 -12.62 -11.65
N ASP A 284 -5.94 -12.89 -12.57
CA ASP A 284 -6.35 -11.92 -13.58
C ASP A 284 -7.33 -10.92 -12.94
N TYR A 285 -6.85 -9.71 -12.65
CA TYR A 285 -7.62 -8.65 -11.97
C TYR A 285 -8.58 -7.91 -12.90
N GLU A 286 -8.44 -8.01 -14.22
CA GLU A 286 -9.30 -7.33 -15.20
C GLU A 286 -10.50 -8.20 -15.59
N ALA A 287 -10.49 -9.49 -15.28
CA ALA A 287 -11.61 -10.39 -15.53
C ALA A 287 -12.87 -9.98 -14.74
N PRO A 288 -14.09 -10.26 -15.26
CA PRO A 288 -15.34 -10.04 -14.53
C PRO A 288 -15.36 -10.73 -13.16
N HIS A 289 -16.07 -10.12 -12.21
CA HIS A 289 -16.16 -10.60 -10.83
C HIS A 289 -17.53 -11.13 -10.41
N ASP A 290 -18.61 -10.72 -11.09
CA ASP A 290 -20.01 -11.10 -10.80
C ASP A 290 -20.47 -10.86 -9.35
N ARG A 291 -19.78 -9.98 -8.60
CA ARG A 291 -20.10 -9.68 -7.19
C ARG A 291 -21.09 -8.54 -7.00
N ALA A 292 -21.45 -7.81 -8.06
CA ALA A 292 -22.39 -6.69 -7.98
C ALA A 292 -23.78 -7.10 -7.49
N GLN A 293 -24.14 -8.38 -7.64
CA GLN A 293 -25.39 -8.98 -7.16
C GLN A 293 -25.41 -9.31 -5.66
N LEU A 294 -24.24 -9.34 -5.02
CA LEU A 294 -24.13 -9.59 -3.59
C LEU A 294 -24.48 -8.30 -2.82
N ALA A 295 -25.14 -8.49 -1.67
CA ALA A 295 -25.53 -7.43 -0.76
C ALA A 295 -24.34 -6.78 -0.07
#